data_AF-A0A5D2EYW3-F1
#
_entry.id   AF-A0A5D2EYW3-F1
#
_cell.length_a   1.000
_cell.length_b   1.000
_cell.length_c   1.000
_cell.angle_alpha   90.00
_cell.angle_beta   90.00
_cell.angle_gamma   90.00
#
_symmetry.space_group_name_H-M   'P 1'
#
loop_
_entity.id
_entity.type
_entity.pdbx_description
1 polymer ?
#
loop_
_entity_poly.entity_id
_entity_poly.type
_entity_poly.pdbx_seq_one_letter_code
_entity_poly.pdbx_strand_id
1 'polypeptide(L)'
;MICVRSNPCPAPQEDAWITSYQRLVPHWHSVSLSHQHSTISISISRVNQFDAARLDIEMSAMLKEQLVKVFSLMKPGMLFQYQPELNAFLEFLIWRFSIWVDKPTPGIAFMNLRYRDERAVALRGKSKK
;
A
#
# COMPACT_ATOMS: atom_id res chain seq x y z
N MET A 1 -38.76 14.30 40.79
CA MET A 1 -37.84 15.08 39.93
C MET A 1 -36.43 14.68 40.32
N ILE A 2 -35.79 13.77 39.56
CA ILE A 2 -34.45 13.25 39.88
C ILE A 2 -33.44 14.04 39.05
N CYS A 3 -32.62 14.85 39.73
CA CYS A 3 -31.51 15.58 39.11
C CYS A 3 -30.34 14.61 38.84
N VAL A 4 -30.03 14.38 37.56
CA VAL A 4 -28.79 13.72 37.13
C VAL A 4 -27.66 14.76 37.24
N ARG A 5 -26.78 14.60 38.23
CA ARG A 5 -25.50 15.33 38.28
C ARG A 5 -24.54 14.69 37.27
N SER A 6 -24.40 15.31 36.11
CA SER A 6 -23.30 15.04 35.19
C SER A 6 -22.01 15.69 35.71
N ASN A 7 -21.19 14.90 36.41
CA ASN A 7 -19.78 15.28 36.61
C ASN A 7 -19.04 15.14 35.26
N PRO A 8 -18.36 16.17 34.73
CA PRO A 8 -17.50 16.01 33.57
C PRO A 8 -16.30 15.12 33.97
N CYS A 9 -16.03 14.10 33.16
CA CYS A 9 -14.88 13.23 33.35
C CYS A 9 -13.60 14.09 33.28
N PRO A 10 -12.69 14.05 34.27
CA PRO A 10 -11.43 14.77 34.18
C PRO A 10 -10.63 14.26 32.99
N ALA A 11 -9.94 15.17 32.29
CA ALA A 11 -9.06 14.79 31.19
C ALA A 11 -8.07 13.72 31.68
N PRO A 12 -7.86 12.63 30.93
CA PRO A 12 -6.95 11.58 31.33
C PRO A 12 -5.54 12.17 31.53
N GLN A 13 -4.87 11.75 32.60
CA GLN A 13 -3.48 12.11 32.87
C GLN A 13 -2.59 11.69 31.69
N GLU A 14 -1.54 12.46 31.38
CA GLU A 14 -0.68 12.24 30.21
C GLU A 14 -0.09 10.81 30.15
N ASP A 15 0.11 10.17 31.30
CA ASP A 15 0.67 8.81 31.41
C ASP A 15 -0.40 7.69 31.45
N ALA A 16 -1.68 8.03 31.35
CA ALA A 16 -2.77 7.06 31.41
C ALA A 16 -2.70 6.04 30.25
N TRP A 17 -2.21 6.46 29.09
CA TRP A 17 -2.01 5.55 27.94
C TRP A 17 -0.86 4.57 28.19
N ILE A 18 0.21 4.98 28.88
CA ILE A 18 1.37 4.14 29.21
C ILE A 18 0.92 2.98 30.12
N THR A 19 0.17 3.31 31.17
CA THR A 19 -0.37 2.32 32.11
C THR A 19 -1.32 1.33 31.43
N SER A 20 -2.18 1.84 30.55
CA SER A 20 -3.13 1.02 29.77
C SER A 20 -2.39 0.10 28.80
N TYR A 21 -1.35 0.60 28.13
CA TYR A 21 -0.48 -0.18 27.26
C TYR A 21 0.22 -1.29 28.02
N GLN A 22 0.93 -0.97 29.11
CA GLN A 22 1.67 -1.95 29.92
C GLN A 22 0.77 -3.08 30.45
N ARG A 23 -0.47 -2.75 30.85
CA ARG A 23 -1.45 -3.74 31.31
C ARG A 23 -1.83 -4.73 30.20
N LEU A 24 -2.01 -4.24 28.99
CA LEU A 24 -2.52 -5.05 27.88
C LEU A 24 -1.42 -5.76 27.09
N VAL A 25 -0.20 -5.23 27.05
CA VAL A 25 0.97 -5.78 26.35
C VAL A 25 1.16 -7.29 26.52
N PRO A 26 1.19 -7.87 27.74
CA PRO A 26 1.38 -9.30 27.90
C PRO A 26 0.24 -10.13 27.28
N HIS A 27 -1.00 -9.62 27.34
CA HIS A 27 -2.14 -10.25 26.67
C HIS A 27 -1.98 -10.21 25.14
N TRP A 28 -1.61 -9.07 24.56
CA TRP A 28 -1.34 -8.95 23.12
C TRP A 28 -0.21 -9.87 22.65
N HIS A 29 0.86 -10.02 23.43
CA HIS A 29 1.95 -10.96 23.12
C HIS A 29 1.47 -12.41 23.09
N SER A 30 0.61 -12.81 24.03
CA SER A 30 0.03 -14.17 24.04
C SER A 30 -0.87 -14.42 22.83
N VAL A 31 -1.68 -13.44 22.44
CA VAL A 31 -2.56 -13.50 21.26
C VAL A 31 -1.74 -13.53 19.97
N SER A 32 -0.69 -12.70 19.86
CA SER A 32 0.22 -12.67 18.71
C SER A 32 0.93 -14.00 18.49
N LEU A 33 1.41 -14.65 19.57
CA LEU A 33 2.03 -15.97 19.52
C LEU A 33 1.02 -17.07 19.14
N SER A 34 -0.24 -16.97 19.59
CA SER A 34 -1.32 -17.88 19.16
C SER A 34 -1.66 -17.71 17.66
N HIS A 35 -1.62 -16.47 17.16
CA HIS A 35 -1.86 -16.13 15.76
C HIS A 35 -0.72 -16.54 14.81
N GLN A 36 0.50 -16.77 15.31
CA GLN A 36 1.57 -17.36 14.51
C GLN A 36 1.26 -18.81 14.08
N HIS A 37 0.34 -19.48 14.75
CA HIS A 37 -0.04 -20.87 14.50
C HIS A 37 -1.35 -21.02 13.69
N SER A 38 -2.19 -19.99 13.66
CA SER A 38 -3.44 -20.02 12.91
C SER A 38 -3.26 -19.24 11.61
N THR A 39 -3.27 -19.94 10.49
CA THR A 39 -3.33 -19.33 9.15
C THR A 39 -4.67 -18.62 9.03
N ILE A 40 -4.74 -17.36 9.47
CA ILE A 40 -5.90 -16.51 9.24
C ILE A 40 -6.20 -16.57 7.75
N SER A 41 -7.37 -17.07 7.38
CA SER A 41 -7.83 -17.01 6.00
C SER A 41 -8.16 -15.55 5.69
N ILE A 42 -7.16 -14.79 5.26
CA ILE A 42 -7.39 -13.45 4.75
C ILE A 42 -8.08 -13.56 3.39
N SER A 43 -9.24 -12.91 3.24
CA SER A 43 -9.88 -12.78 1.94
C SER A 43 -9.06 -11.79 1.11
N ILE A 44 -8.37 -12.30 0.09
CA ILE A 44 -7.65 -11.45 -0.86
C ILE A 44 -8.69 -10.65 -1.65
N SER A 45 -8.68 -9.32 -1.50
CA SER A 45 -9.54 -8.44 -2.28
C SER A 45 -9.01 -8.33 -3.71
N ARG A 46 -9.48 -9.24 -4.58
CA ARG A 46 -9.13 -9.26 -6.01
C ARG A 46 -9.55 -7.98 -6.74
N VAL A 47 -10.64 -7.36 -6.27
CA VAL A 47 -11.12 -6.07 -6.81
C VAL A 47 -10.09 -4.98 -6.55
N ASN A 48 -9.51 -4.92 -5.33
CA ASN A 48 -8.49 -3.94 -5.00
C ASN A 48 -7.21 -4.11 -5.84
N GLN A 49 -6.86 -5.35 -6.19
CA GLN A 49 -5.72 -5.64 -7.07
C GLN A 49 -5.97 -5.19 -8.50
N PHE A 50 -7.17 -5.45 -9.02
CA PHE A 50 -7.56 -5.01 -10.36
C PHE A 50 -7.65 -3.48 -10.44
N ASP A 51 -8.18 -2.84 -9.39
CA ASP A 51 -8.24 -1.39 -9.27
C ASP A 51 -6.83 -0.78 -9.21
N ALA A 52 -5.91 -1.37 -8.43
CA ALA A 52 -4.51 -0.96 -8.41
C ALA A 52 -3.85 -1.03 -9.79
N ALA A 53 -4.09 -2.12 -10.54
CA ALA A 53 -3.56 -2.28 -11.89
C ALA A 53 -4.15 -1.27 -12.89
N ARG A 54 -5.42 -0.90 -12.71
CA ARG A 54 -6.05 0.16 -13.51
C ARG A 54 -5.46 1.53 -13.18
N LEU A 55 -5.23 1.79 -11.90
CA LEU A 55 -4.64 3.03 -11.40
C LEU A 55 -3.20 3.22 -11.95
N ASP A 56 -2.44 2.14 -12.09
CA ASP A 56 -1.13 2.15 -12.75
C ASP A 56 -1.20 2.65 -14.21
N ILE A 57 -2.19 2.19 -14.97
CA ILE A 57 -2.40 2.62 -16.37
C ILE A 57 -2.74 4.11 -16.40
N GLU A 58 -3.66 4.55 -15.56
CA GLU A 58 -4.10 5.95 -15.51
C GLU A 58 -2.94 6.89 -15.13
N MET A 59 -2.14 6.55 -14.13
CA MET A 59 -0.96 7.34 -13.76
C MET A 59 0.12 7.36 -14.85
N SER A 60 0.37 6.23 -15.52
CA SER A 60 1.33 6.18 -16.62
C SER A 60 0.88 7.04 -17.82
N ALA A 61 -0.43 7.10 -18.08
CA ALA A 61 -1.01 7.96 -19.09
C ALA A 61 -0.89 9.45 -18.71
N MET A 62 -1.12 9.81 -17.45
CA MET A 62 -0.87 11.18 -16.96
C MET A 62 0.60 11.59 -17.13
N LEU A 63 1.54 10.68 -16.84
CA LEU A 63 2.97 10.93 -17.01
C LEU A 63 3.34 11.11 -18.50
N LYS A 64 2.73 10.33 -19.40
CA LYS A 64 2.84 10.52 -20.85
C LYS A 64 2.40 11.90 -21.29
N GLU A 65 1.22 12.33 -20.84
CA GLU A 65 0.67 13.64 -21.21
C GLU A 65 1.55 14.78 -20.75
N GLN A 66 2.12 14.71 -19.54
CA GLN A 66 3.04 15.73 -19.04
C GLN A 66 4.33 15.77 -19.86
N LEU A 67 4.89 14.62 -20.23
CA LEU A 67 6.05 14.57 -21.12
C LEU A 67 5.71 15.21 -22.47
N VAL A 68 4.62 14.81 -23.12
CA VAL A 68 4.21 15.39 -24.41
C VAL A 68 4.02 16.91 -24.31
N LYS A 69 3.49 17.44 -23.20
CA LYS A 69 3.35 18.89 -22.96
C LYS A 69 4.69 19.61 -22.76
N VAL A 70 5.65 19.00 -22.08
CA VAL A 70 7.00 19.57 -21.92
C VAL A 70 7.72 19.61 -23.26
N PHE A 71 7.56 18.56 -24.08
CA PHE A 71 8.14 18.52 -25.42
C PHE A 71 7.38 19.39 -26.43
N SER A 72 6.11 19.74 -26.19
CA SER A 72 5.36 20.68 -27.03
C SER A 72 5.70 22.14 -26.80
N LEU A 73 6.28 22.48 -25.65
CA LEU A 73 6.89 23.79 -25.40
C LEU A 73 8.20 23.97 -26.19
N MET A 74 8.79 22.88 -26.69
CA MET A 74 9.89 22.92 -27.66
C MET A 74 9.35 23.00 -29.10
N LYS A 75 10.17 23.51 -30.05
CA LYS A 75 9.74 23.83 -31.43
C LYS A 75 8.76 22.79 -32.02
N PRO A 76 7.55 23.21 -32.45
CA PRO A 76 6.46 22.30 -32.84
C PRO A 76 6.79 21.38 -34.03
N GLY A 77 7.78 21.75 -34.86
CA GLY A 77 8.26 20.92 -35.97
C GLY A 77 9.07 19.68 -35.56
N MET A 78 9.64 19.63 -34.34
CA MET A 78 10.34 18.44 -33.84
C MET A 78 9.37 17.39 -33.29
N LEU A 79 8.23 17.81 -32.73
CA LEU A 79 7.31 16.94 -32.00
C LEU A 79 6.77 15.78 -32.84
N PHE A 80 6.50 16.03 -34.14
CA PHE A 80 6.05 14.99 -35.07
C PHE A 80 7.12 13.92 -35.37
N GLN A 81 8.41 14.26 -35.30
CA GLN A 81 9.49 13.29 -35.52
C GLN A 81 9.78 12.46 -34.27
N TYR A 82 9.64 13.05 -33.08
CA TYR A 82 9.93 12.37 -31.81
C TYR A 82 8.71 11.67 -31.18
N GLN A 83 7.53 11.74 -31.78
CA GLN A 83 6.34 11.03 -31.31
C GLN A 83 6.56 9.50 -31.13
N PRO A 84 7.18 8.76 -32.08
CA PRO A 84 7.50 7.35 -31.89
C PRO A 84 8.63 7.12 -30.86
N GLU A 85 9.66 7.96 -30.86
CA GLU A 85 10.79 7.93 -29.92
C GLU A 85 10.32 8.09 -28.47
N LEU A 86 9.43 9.05 -28.23
CA LEU A 86 8.90 9.38 -26.91
C LEU A 86 7.93 8.30 -26.42
N ASN A 87 7.16 7.68 -27.32
CA ASN A 87 6.34 6.52 -26.97
C ASN A 87 7.20 5.31 -26.58
N ALA A 88 8.26 5.02 -27.32
CA ALA A 88 9.21 3.95 -27.01
C ALA A 88 10.00 4.24 -25.73
N PHE A 89 10.42 5.48 -25.51
CA PHE A 89 11.08 5.92 -24.29
C PHE A 89 10.14 5.77 -23.09
N LEU A 90 8.86 6.11 -23.23
CA LEU A 90 7.87 5.94 -22.18
C LEU A 90 7.63 4.46 -21.86
N GLU A 91 7.48 3.64 -22.88
CA GLU A 91 7.33 2.18 -22.75
C GLU A 91 8.58 1.57 -22.10
N PHE A 92 9.77 2.07 -22.43
CA PHE A 92 11.02 1.71 -21.78
C PHE A 92 11.06 2.14 -20.31
N LEU A 93 10.63 3.35 -19.97
CA LEU A 93 10.56 3.81 -18.58
C LEU A 93 9.55 2.99 -17.77
N ILE A 94 8.39 2.67 -18.36
CA ILE A 94 7.40 1.79 -17.75
C ILE A 94 8.01 0.41 -17.53
N TRP A 95 8.66 -0.20 -18.51
CA TRP A 95 9.36 -1.48 -18.36
C TRP A 95 10.46 -1.43 -17.29
N ARG A 96 11.25 -0.35 -17.28
CA ARG A 96 12.41 -0.16 -16.39
C ARG A 96 12.04 0.12 -14.95
N PHE A 97 10.87 0.68 -14.68
CA PHE A 97 10.37 0.90 -13.32
C PHE A 97 9.33 -0.14 -12.87
N SER A 98 8.63 -0.80 -13.81
CA SER A 98 7.63 -1.84 -13.53
C SER A 98 8.25 -3.24 -13.39
N ILE A 99 9.06 -3.67 -14.36
CA ILE A 99 9.61 -5.04 -14.40
C ILE A 99 11.01 -5.09 -13.77
N TRP A 100 11.88 -4.13 -14.08
CA TRP A 100 13.30 -4.21 -13.67
C TRP A 100 13.54 -3.91 -12.18
N VAL A 101 12.67 -3.13 -11.54
CA VAL A 101 12.87 -2.67 -10.16
C VAL A 101 12.27 -3.63 -9.12
N ASP A 102 11.52 -4.65 -9.54
CA ASP A 102 10.89 -5.66 -8.67
C ASP A 102 10.20 -5.04 -7.43
N LYS A 103 9.61 -3.84 -7.61
CA LYS A 103 8.83 -3.17 -6.55
C LYS A 103 7.35 -3.39 -6.82
N PRO A 104 6.52 -3.48 -5.76
CA PRO A 104 5.08 -3.45 -5.92
C PRO A 104 4.71 -2.24 -6.78
N THR A 105 3.83 -2.44 -7.77
CA THR A 105 3.50 -1.36 -8.69
C THR A 105 3.01 -0.14 -7.91
N PRO A 106 3.23 1.09 -8.42
CA PRO A 106 2.88 2.30 -7.68
C PRO A 106 1.43 2.31 -7.18
N GLY A 107 0.47 1.78 -7.94
CA GLY A 107 -0.93 1.60 -7.54
C GLY A 107 -1.11 0.66 -6.36
N ILE A 108 -0.36 -0.46 -6.31
CA ILE A 108 -0.31 -1.36 -5.15
C ILE A 108 0.23 -0.62 -3.92
N ALA A 109 1.26 0.22 -4.09
CA ALA A 109 1.82 1.03 -3.01
C ALA A 109 0.83 2.10 -2.51
N PHE A 110 0.14 2.79 -3.41
CA PHE A 110 -0.87 3.80 -3.07
C PHE A 110 -2.08 3.21 -2.35
N MET A 111 -2.51 2.01 -2.74
CA MET A 111 -3.63 1.32 -2.10
C MET A 111 -3.22 0.54 -0.84
N ASN A 112 -1.97 0.72 -0.38
CA ASN A 112 -1.37 -0.02 0.74
C ASN A 112 -1.56 -1.54 0.64
N LEU A 113 -1.55 -2.06 -0.58
CA LEU A 113 -1.60 -3.49 -0.84
C LEU A 113 -0.23 -4.09 -0.53
N ARG A 114 -0.22 -5.14 0.29
CA ARG A 114 1.00 -5.84 0.70
C ARG A 114 0.96 -7.26 0.15
N TYR A 115 2.06 -7.66 -0.49
CA TYR A 115 2.26 -9.06 -0.82
C TYR A 115 2.45 -9.86 0.47
N ARG A 116 1.61 -10.85 0.66
CA ARG A 116 1.78 -11.85 1.70
C ARG A 116 2.42 -13.07 1.07
N ASP A 117 3.57 -13.47 1.60
CA ASP A 117 4.23 -14.70 1.18
C ASP A 117 3.60 -15.90 1.89
N GLU A 118 2.77 -16.64 1.17
CA GLU A 118 2.15 -17.86 1.67
C GLU A 118 3.18 -18.97 1.95
N ARG A 119 4.40 -18.92 1.35
CA ARG A 119 5.46 -19.91 1.58
C ARG A 119 6.16 -19.70 2.93
N ALA A 120 6.39 -18.45 3.32
CA ALA A 120 6.91 -18.09 4.66
C ALA A 120 5.95 -18.54 5.78
N VAL A 121 4.65 -18.52 5.52
CA VAL A 121 3.61 -19.00 6.43
C VAL A 121 3.59 -20.53 6.50
N ALA A 122 3.71 -21.23 5.36
CA ALA A 122 3.68 -22.69 5.29
C ALA A 122 4.92 -23.39 5.88
N LEU A 123 6.12 -22.80 5.72
CA LEU A 123 7.36 -23.37 6.27
C LEU A 123 7.36 -23.44 7.81
N ARG A 124 6.68 -22.50 8.46
CA ARG A 124 6.57 -22.46 9.93
C ARG A 124 5.67 -23.55 10.51
N GLY A 125 4.73 -24.08 9.73
CA GLY A 125 3.85 -25.18 10.13
C GLY A 125 4.49 -26.57 10.00
N LYS A 126 5.54 -26.72 9.18
CA LYS A 126 6.19 -28.02 8.94
C LYS A 126 7.29 -28.39 9.96
N SER A 127 7.78 -27.43 10.75
CA SER A 127 8.81 -27.68 11.79
C SER A 127 8.26 -28.35 13.07
N LYS A 128 6.94 -28.63 13.12
CA LYS A 128 6.31 -29.40 14.20
C LYS A 128 5.63 -30.65 13.64
N LYS A 129 6.41 -31.51 12.98
CA LYS A 129 6.05 -32.91 12.80
C LYS A 129 7.12 -33.76 13.48
#